data_AF-A0AAX4JMD3-F1
#
_entry.id   AF-A0AAX4JMD3-F1
#
_cell.length_a   1.000
_cell.length_b   1.000
_cell.length_c   1.000
_cell.angle_alpha   90.00
_cell.angle_beta   90.00
_cell.angle_gamma   90.00
#
_symmetry.space_group_name_H-M   'P 1'
#
loop_
_entity.id
_entity.type
_entity.pdbx_description
1 polymer ?
#
loop_
_entity_poly.entity_id
_entity_poly.type
_entity_poly.pdbx_seq_one_letter_code
_entity_poly.pdbx_strand_id
1 'polypeptide(L)'
;MPDLDRSKDYKDVKGSKIRLKETKSEKAHKIYRREQAKISKENDRISRANGYAVSPPRQASIEPISPPRNPSKRKYDPLEDDEGEGGDGEWMGGLGRKSKEELERKEFQDKLYWMSRSSFDQDTSFFETFEDSIIPSDINIPKRFRDIANSAFASSSFSFSSSSTSTSSSSGGAFYTKRSRRGIDEIHLSGGTVPPLGSMTDEEYTEWIRDGMYKKKHRSEIEQKERIRKDKEEKQRLKEIEREKEAREEEKRIKKLKKQKGLNEERKRKEERIRWVERWKILSLPENHKDNDIIELNMSFNDIPWPIQPSSSSSSSSIIKPTSITSDDLTIDNIRLFVNSLAEDKAINEEHVDIRKMIRDLIKNYHPDRFNSRILTRVKDKDKDKVQEAVVLVSGILNDLVREVR
;
A
#
# COMPACT_ATOMS: atom_id res chain seq x y z
N MET A 1 26.41 -70.38 7.44
CA MET A 1 25.35 -69.35 7.42
C MET A 1 25.99 -68.04 7.83
N PRO A 2 26.00 -66.99 6.98
CA PRO A 2 26.53 -65.68 7.38
C PRO A 2 25.49 -64.89 8.16
N ASP A 3 25.87 -64.34 9.30
CA ASP A 3 24.96 -63.57 10.17
C ASP A 3 24.61 -62.21 9.56
N LEU A 4 23.31 -61.97 9.37
CA LEU A 4 22.75 -60.71 8.85
C LEU A 4 22.50 -59.70 9.97
N ASP A 5 23.55 -59.31 10.70
CA ASP A 5 23.46 -58.24 11.71
C ASP A 5 23.36 -56.85 11.04
N ARG A 6 22.13 -56.48 10.67
CA ARG A 6 21.76 -55.16 10.11
C ARG A 6 21.59 -54.06 11.17
N SER A 7 21.95 -54.30 12.43
CA SER A 7 21.74 -53.32 13.52
C SER A 7 22.45 -51.97 13.30
N LYS A 8 23.51 -51.93 12.47
CA LYS A 8 24.35 -50.75 12.23
C LYS A 8 23.91 -49.84 11.09
N ASP A 9 22.92 -50.25 10.27
CA ASP A 9 22.44 -49.44 9.14
C ASP A 9 21.42 -48.37 9.56
N TYR A 10 20.87 -48.43 10.78
CA TYR A 10 20.03 -47.38 11.37
C TYR A 10 20.86 -46.20 11.91
N LYS A 11 21.70 -45.61 11.06
CA LYS A 11 22.34 -44.31 11.36
C LYS A 11 21.31 -43.20 11.32
N ASP A 12 20.90 -42.73 12.50
CA ASP A 12 20.26 -41.45 12.78
C ASP A 12 19.54 -40.80 11.59
N VAL A 13 18.35 -41.30 11.28
CA VAL A 13 17.40 -40.58 10.41
C VAL A 13 17.03 -39.29 11.13
N LYS A 14 17.80 -38.23 10.86
CA LYS A 14 17.61 -36.88 11.42
C LYS A 14 16.17 -36.50 11.19
N GLY A 15 15.37 -36.52 12.27
CA GLY A 15 13.92 -36.37 12.22
C GLY A 15 13.56 -35.21 11.31
N SER A 16 13.03 -35.53 10.13
CA SER A 16 12.73 -34.53 9.12
C SER A 16 11.82 -33.49 9.75
N LYS A 17 12.17 -32.20 9.66
CA LYS A 17 11.36 -31.10 10.17
C LYS A 17 10.11 -30.92 9.29
N ILE A 18 9.26 -31.95 9.28
CA ILE A 18 7.88 -31.92 8.84
C ILE A 18 7.21 -30.91 9.77
N ARG A 19 7.17 -29.66 9.32
CA ARG A 19 6.39 -28.62 9.97
C ARG A 19 4.94 -29.03 9.81
N LEU A 20 4.39 -29.69 10.83
CA LEU A 20 2.94 -29.85 10.95
C LEU A 20 2.32 -28.47 10.70
N LYS A 21 1.34 -28.41 9.81
CA LYS A 21 0.66 -27.16 9.48
C LYS A 21 -0.05 -26.70 10.76
N GLU A 22 0.39 -25.57 11.31
CA GLU A 22 -0.21 -24.99 12.54
C GLU A 22 -1.73 -24.99 12.38
N THR A 23 -2.41 -25.65 13.31
CA THR A 23 -3.88 -25.76 13.28
C THR A 23 -4.51 -24.38 13.40
N LYS A 24 -5.76 -24.22 12.91
CA LYS A 24 -6.47 -22.93 13.01
C LYS A 24 -6.56 -22.44 14.47
N SER A 25 -6.74 -23.36 15.41
CA SER A 25 -6.73 -23.14 16.86
C SER A 25 -5.37 -22.67 17.39
N GLU A 26 -4.25 -23.32 17.03
CA GLU A 26 -2.92 -22.88 17.44
C GLU A 26 -2.59 -21.49 16.90
N LYS A 27 -2.94 -21.22 15.64
CA LYS A 27 -2.74 -19.90 15.03
C LYS A 27 -3.56 -18.81 15.73
N ALA A 28 -4.82 -19.09 16.09
CA ALA A 28 -5.64 -18.19 16.89
C ALA A 28 -5.04 -17.95 18.28
N HIS A 29 -4.61 -19.01 18.97
CA HIS A 29 -4.00 -18.93 20.30
C HIS A 29 -2.66 -18.15 20.30
N LYS A 30 -1.88 -18.29 19.23
CA LYS A 30 -0.63 -17.55 18.99
C LYS A 30 -0.87 -16.07 18.72
N ILE A 31 -1.98 -15.70 18.06
CA ILE A 31 -2.42 -14.32 17.90
C ILE A 31 -2.88 -13.77 19.26
N TYR A 32 -3.75 -14.48 19.98
CA TYR A 32 -4.26 -14.09 21.29
C TYR A 32 -3.14 -13.86 22.32
N ARG A 33 -2.14 -14.76 22.43
CA ARG A 33 -0.96 -14.54 23.28
C ARG A 33 -0.16 -13.29 22.90
N ARG A 34 -0.02 -13.01 21.59
CA ARG A 34 0.70 -11.83 21.09
C ARG A 34 -0.05 -10.54 21.40
N GLU A 35 -1.38 -10.59 21.37
CA GLU A 35 -2.27 -9.48 21.72
C GLU A 35 -2.29 -9.22 23.23
N GLN A 36 -2.44 -10.24 24.06
CA GLN A 36 -2.28 -10.14 25.51
C GLN A 36 -0.92 -9.56 25.91
N ALA A 37 0.17 -9.97 25.25
CA ALA A 37 1.51 -9.40 25.48
C ALA A 37 1.67 -7.95 25.00
N LYS A 38 0.83 -7.46 24.06
CA LYS A 38 0.76 -6.04 23.71
C LYS A 38 -0.01 -5.26 24.77
N ILE A 39 -1.21 -5.73 25.14
CA ILE A 39 -2.07 -5.11 26.15
C ILE A 39 -1.34 -4.98 27.49
N SER A 40 -0.62 -6.02 27.92
CA SER A 40 0.22 -5.96 29.13
C SER A 40 1.28 -4.86 29.03
N LYS A 41 2.04 -4.77 27.93
CA LYS A 41 3.05 -3.72 27.73
C LYS A 41 2.47 -2.31 27.63
N GLU A 42 1.23 -2.18 27.15
CA GLU A 42 0.51 -0.92 27.07
C GLU A 42 -0.02 -0.50 28.45
N ASN A 43 -0.63 -1.42 29.20
CA ASN A 43 -1.00 -1.22 30.59
C ASN A 43 0.23 -0.88 31.46
N ASP A 44 1.39 -1.49 31.24
CA ASP A 44 2.65 -1.12 31.91
C ASP A 44 3.06 0.32 31.59
N ARG A 45 2.93 0.76 30.33
CA ARG A 45 3.23 2.14 29.90
C ARG A 45 2.27 3.14 30.53
N ILE A 46 0.96 2.85 30.50
CA ILE A 46 -0.09 3.67 31.12
C ILE A 46 0.14 3.75 32.63
N SER A 47 0.43 2.63 33.29
CA SER A 47 0.67 2.58 34.74
C SER A 47 1.94 3.34 35.14
N ARG A 48 2.99 3.34 34.30
CA ARG A 48 4.19 4.18 34.49
C ARG A 48 3.89 5.66 34.26
N ALA A 49 3.14 6.00 33.22
CA ALA A 49 2.77 7.39 32.92
C ALA A 49 1.89 8.00 34.02
N ASN A 50 0.99 7.20 34.59
CA ASN A 50 0.07 7.59 35.66
C ASN A 50 0.68 7.45 37.08
N GLY A 51 1.96 7.07 37.21
CA GLY A 51 2.64 6.91 38.50
C GLY A 51 2.24 5.70 39.35
N TYR A 52 1.23 4.92 38.95
CA TYR A 52 0.80 3.71 39.68
C TYR A 52 1.82 2.56 39.64
N ALA A 53 2.63 2.47 38.58
CA ALA A 53 3.69 1.46 38.47
C ALA A 53 4.98 1.93 39.16
N VAL A 54 5.03 1.80 40.49
CA VAL A 54 6.29 1.57 41.18
C VAL A 54 6.92 0.34 40.51
N SER A 55 8.09 0.50 39.91
CA SER A 55 8.77 -0.63 39.26
C SER A 55 8.93 -1.74 40.30
N PRO A 56 8.51 -3.00 40.02
CA PRO A 56 8.66 -4.09 40.98
C PRO A 56 10.13 -4.11 41.42
N PRO A 57 10.41 -4.10 42.73
CA PRO A 57 11.75 -3.88 43.24
C PRO A 57 12.69 -4.85 42.54
N ARG A 58 13.70 -4.31 41.86
CA ARG A 58 14.66 -5.13 41.12
C ARG A 58 15.19 -6.16 42.12
N GLN A 59 14.85 -7.43 41.91
CA GLN A 59 15.51 -8.50 42.65
C GLN A 59 16.99 -8.30 42.44
N ALA A 60 17.73 -8.12 43.54
CA ALA A 60 19.15 -7.87 43.48
C ALA A 60 19.79 -9.12 42.85
N SER A 61 20.13 -9.04 41.57
CA SER A 61 20.86 -10.12 40.92
C SER A 61 22.22 -10.17 41.58
N ILE A 62 22.46 -11.26 42.31
CA ILE A 62 23.74 -11.54 42.99
C ILE A 62 24.78 -12.05 41.97
N GLU A 63 24.47 -12.01 40.67
CA GLU A 63 25.45 -12.29 39.62
C GLU A 63 26.63 -11.30 39.73
N PRO A 64 27.86 -11.81 39.86
CA PRO A 64 29.02 -10.96 40.06
C PRO A 64 29.22 -10.06 38.84
N ILE A 65 29.42 -8.76 39.12
CA ILE A 65 29.60 -7.70 38.12
C ILE A 65 30.92 -7.95 37.36
N SER A 66 30.85 -8.82 36.37
CA SER A 66 31.90 -8.97 35.37
C SER A 66 31.91 -7.70 34.52
N PRO A 67 33.07 -7.04 34.35
CA PRO A 67 33.12 -5.77 33.62
C PRO A 67 32.57 -5.95 32.19
N PRO A 68 31.80 -4.98 31.67
CA PRO A 68 31.13 -5.11 30.39
C PRO A 68 32.15 -5.34 29.27
N ARG A 69 32.19 -6.59 28.78
CA ARG A 69 33.11 -7.01 27.73
C ARG A 69 32.62 -6.40 26.41
N ASN A 70 33.10 -5.18 26.13
CA ASN A 70 32.77 -4.43 24.92
C ASN A 70 32.86 -5.35 23.69
N PRO A 71 31.77 -5.60 22.95
CA PRO A 71 31.87 -6.30 21.68
C PRO A 71 32.71 -5.43 20.76
N SER A 72 33.82 -5.98 20.26
CA SER A 72 34.74 -5.27 19.37
C SER A 72 33.96 -4.72 18.18
N LYS A 73 33.90 -3.39 18.06
CA LYS A 73 33.29 -2.71 16.92
C LYS A 73 33.90 -3.30 15.65
N ARG A 74 33.08 -3.88 14.77
CA ARG A 74 33.50 -4.20 13.41
C ARG A 74 33.99 -2.90 12.78
N LYS A 75 35.26 -2.85 12.41
CA LYS A 75 35.76 -1.81 11.52
C LYS A 75 35.00 -1.96 10.21
N TYR A 76 34.30 -0.91 9.82
CA TYR A 76 33.76 -0.77 8.48
C TYR A 76 34.90 -0.19 7.64
N ASP A 77 35.30 -0.84 6.55
CA ASP A 77 36.30 -0.29 5.64
C ASP A 77 35.65 0.86 4.87
N PRO A 78 36.19 2.09 4.93
CA PRO A 78 35.70 3.22 4.16
C PRO A 78 36.55 3.35 2.89
N LEU A 79 36.18 2.59 1.85
CA LEU A 79 36.68 2.83 0.50
C LEU A 79 35.51 2.99 -0.47
N GLU A 80 35.46 4.21 -1.00
CA GLU A 80 34.95 4.62 -2.31
C GLU A 80 33.42 4.65 -2.53
N ASP A 81 33.02 5.71 -3.26
CA ASP A 81 31.72 6.04 -3.85
C ASP A 81 30.53 6.29 -2.88
N ASP A 82 29.86 7.45 -2.86
CA ASP A 82 29.55 8.38 -3.96
C ASP A 82 29.17 9.78 -3.41
N GLU A 83 29.36 10.84 -4.20
CA GLU A 83 29.03 12.23 -3.81
C GLU A 83 27.54 12.53 -4.03
N GLY A 84 26.75 12.63 -2.95
CA GLY A 84 25.28 12.70 -3.04
C GLY A 84 24.59 13.54 -1.97
N GLU A 85 24.81 14.86 -2.02
CA GLU A 85 23.87 15.96 -1.72
C GLU A 85 22.67 15.70 -0.76
N GLY A 86 22.64 16.40 0.40
CA GLY A 86 21.45 16.54 1.27
C GLY A 86 21.62 16.13 2.74
N GLY A 87 22.48 16.83 3.49
CA GLY A 87 22.94 16.45 4.84
C GLY A 87 22.62 17.41 5.99
N ASP A 88 21.61 18.28 5.85
CA ASP A 88 21.36 19.46 6.69
C ASP A 88 20.14 19.33 7.65
N GLY A 89 19.77 18.10 8.02
CA GLY A 89 18.55 17.83 8.81
C GLY A 89 18.70 17.48 10.30
N GLU A 90 19.87 17.04 10.77
CA GLU A 90 19.96 16.32 12.07
C GLU A 90 20.21 17.18 13.33
N TRP A 91 20.56 18.47 13.20
CA TRP A 91 20.85 19.33 14.37
C TRP A 91 19.62 19.88 15.09
N MET A 92 18.44 19.80 14.48
CA MET A 92 17.17 20.23 15.07
C MET A 92 16.66 19.16 16.06
N GLY A 93 17.09 19.28 17.32
CA GLY A 93 16.71 18.41 18.44
C GLY A 93 15.18 18.30 18.66
N GLY A 94 14.74 17.47 19.61
CA GLY A 94 13.36 16.93 19.67
C GLY A 94 12.16 17.87 19.50
N LEU A 95 12.27 19.19 19.74
CA LEU A 95 11.24 20.17 19.36
C LEU A 95 11.15 20.38 17.84
N GLY A 96 12.27 20.44 17.13
CA GLY A 96 12.32 20.66 15.69
C GLY A 96 11.70 19.51 14.88
N ARG A 97 11.81 18.26 15.37
CA ARG A 97 11.06 17.12 14.80
C ARG A 97 9.55 17.30 14.92
N LYS A 98 9.04 17.76 16.08
CA LYS A 98 7.61 18.07 16.26
C LYS A 98 7.16 19.23 15.38
N SER A 99 7.96 20.30 15.30
CA SER A 99 7.68 21.45 14.43
C SER A 99 7.58 21.02 12.96
N LYS A 100 8.53 20.21 12.46
CA LYS A 100 8.49 19.67 11.09
C LYS A 100 7.29 18.73 10.86
N GLU A 101 6.98 17.85 11.81
CA GLU A 101 5.82 16.96 11.72
C GLU A 101 4.49 17.74 11.73
N GLU A 102 4.40 18.83 12.50
CA GLU A 102 3.24 19.72 12.53
C GLU A 102 3.11 20.54 11.23
N LEU A 103 4.23 20.97 10.65
CA LEU A 103 4.27 21.67 9.36
C LEU A 103 3.88 20.74 8.19
N GLU A 104 4.46 19.54 8.10
CA GLU A 104 4.05 18.50 7.14
C GLU A 104 2.57 18.13 7.31
N ARG A 105 2.06 18.03 8.55
CA ARG A 105 0.64 17.78 8.82
C ARG A 105 -0.25 18.92 8.33
N LYS A 106 0.19 20.17 8.47
CA LYS A 106 -0.53 21.37 8.00
C LYS A 106 -0.51 21.46 6.48
N GLU A 107 0.62 21.23 5.83
CA GLU A 107 0.74 21.13 4.36
C GLU A 107 -0.12 19.99 3.80
N PHE A 108 -0.18 18.84 4.48
CA PHE A 108 -1.03 17.73 4.06
C PHE A 108 -2.52 18.04 4.20
N GLN A 109 -2.93 18.78 5.26
CA GLN A 109 -4.29 19.30 5.39
C GLN A 109 -4.63 20.33 4.31
N ASP A 110 -3.72 21.26 4.03
CA ASP A 110 -3.93 22.32 3.02
C ASP A 110 -3.96 21.72 1.60
N LYS A 111 -3.17 20.69 1.33
CA LYS A 111 -3.22 19.90 0.09
C LYS A 111 -4.53 19.11 -0.04
N LEU A 112 -5.04 18.52 1.04
CA LEU A 112 -6.37 17.89 1.05
C LEU A 112 -7.47 18.93 0.81
N TYR A 113 -7.36 20.11 1.41
CA TYR A 113 -8.31 21.20 1.21
C TYR A 113 -8.30 21.69 -0.25
N TRP A 114 -7.11 21.91 -0.82
CA TRP A 114 -6.91 22.26 -2.23
C TRP A 114 -7.51 21.20 -3.17
N MET A 115 -7.22 19.91 -2.94
CA MET A 115 -7.81 18.82 -3.73
C MET A 115 -9.35 18.76 -3.60
N SER A 116 -9.88 18.96 -2.39
CA SER A 116 -11.34 18.96 -2.17
C SER A 116 -12.03 20.12 -2.88
N ARG A 117 -11.37 21.29 -2.94
CA ARG A 117 -11.87 22.48 -3.63
C ARG A 117 -11.79 22.38 -5.16
N SER A 118 -10.74 21.78 -5.71
CA SER A 118 -10.67 21.47 -7.14
C SER A 118 -11.69 20.41 -7.59
N SER A 119 -12.23 19.60 -6.69
CA SER A 119 -13.18 18.53 -7.02
C SER A 119 -14.65 18.98 -7.07
N PHE A 120 -14.94 20.27 -6.84
CA PHE A 120 -16.32 20.78 -6.74
C PHE A 120 -16.76 21.72 -7.87
N ASP A 121 -15.82 22.20 -8.71
CA ASP A 121 -16.08 23.15 -9.79
C ASP A 121 -16.13 22.49 -11.20
N GLN A 122 -16.07 21.15 -11.31
CA GLN A 122 -15.87 20.47 -12.62
C GLN A 122 -17.04 19.57 -13.11
N ASP A 123 -18.04 19.27 -12.28
CA ASP A 123 -19.09 18.25 -12.59
C ASP A 123 -20.51 18.82 -12.83
N THR A 124 -20.69 20.16 -12.89
CA THR A 124 -22.03 20.78 -13.08
C THR A 124 -22.32 21.30 -14.50
N SER A 125 -21.48 21.01 -15.50
CA SER A 125 -21.60 21.58 -16.86
C SER A 125 -21.40 20.58 -18.00
N PHE A 126 -21.81 19.31 -17.81
CA PHE A 126 -21.77 18.28 -18.88
C PHE A 126 -23.15 17.95 -19.50
N PHE A 127 -24.21 18.71 -19.22
CA PHE A 127 -25.55 18.41 -19.77
C PHE A 127 -26.30 19.63 -20.31
N GLU A 128 -25.63 20.51 -21.04
CA GLU A 128 -26.34 21.49 -21.87
C GLU A 128 -25.62 21.78 -23.20
N THR A 129 -26.39 21.62 -24.29
CA THR A 129 -26.20 22.16 -25.65
C THR A 129 -24.91 21.87 -26.42
N PHE A 130 -25.05 20.95 -27.36
CA PHE A 130 -24.26 20.80 -28.58
C PHE A 130 -24.69 21.89 -29.59
N GLU A 131 -23.93 22.97 -29.76
CA GLU A 131 -23.69 23.67 -31.05
C GLU A 131 -22.67 24.82 -30.89
N ASP A 132 -22.06 25.18 -32.02
CA ASP A 132 -21.15 26.30 -32.30
C ASP A 132 -19.71 26.39 -31.74
N SER A 133 -18.78 25.88 -32.57
CA SER A 133 -17.87 26.72 -33.37
C SER A 133 -16.82 27.63 -32.68
N ILE A 134 -15.58 27.12 -32.66
CA ILE A 134 -14.32 27.79 -33.08
C ILE A 134 -14.06 29.22 -32.55
N ILE A 135 -13.24 29.32 -31.48
CA ILE A 135 -12.13 30.29 -31.31
C ILE A 135 -11.08 29.66 -30.37
N PRO A 136 -9.77 29.62 -30.70
CA PRO A 136 -8.74 29.10 -29.82
C PRO A 136 -8.10 30.22 -28.97
N SER A 137 -8.75 30.61 -27.87
CA SER A 137 -8.13 31.53 -26.90
C SER A 137 -8.66 31.35 -25.49
N ASP A 138 -8.03 30.48 -24.70
CA ASP A 138 -8.02 30.65 -23.23
C ASP A 138 -6.81 29.94 -22.60
N ILE A 139 -5.72 30.69 -22.44
CA ILE A 139 -4.62 30.31 -21.56
C ILE A 139 -5.07 30.60 -20.13
N ASN A 140 -5.39 29.55 -19.37
CA ASN A 140 -5.95 29.68 -18.02
C ASN A 140 -4.90 30.18 -17.00
N ILE A 141 -4.68 31.51 -16.98
CA ILE A 141 -3.77 32.18 -16.06
C ILE A 141 -4.37 32.17 -14.64
N PRO A 142 -3.70 31.60 -13.61
CA PRO A 142 -4.22 31.55 -12.25
C PRO A 142 -4.56 32.94 -11.70
N LYS A 143 -5.75 33.09 -11.06
CA LYS A 143 -6.31 34.38 -10.59
C LYS A 143 -5.31 35.31 -9.88
N ARG A 144 -4.38 34.77 -9.08
CA ARG A 144 -3.32 35.55 -8.38
C ARG A 144 -2.43 36.41 -9.30
N PHE A 145 -2.34 36.09 -10.59
CA PHE A 145 -1.61 36.90 -11.58
C PHE A 145 -2.51 37.89 -12.34
N ARG A 146 -3.84 37.71 -12.30
CA ARG A 146 -4.82 38.60 -12.95
C ARG A 146 -5.06 39.88 -12.14
N ASP A 147 -5.07 39.75 -10.81
CA ASP A 147 -5.38 40.87 -9.91
C ASP A 147 -4.23 41.90 -9.82
N ILE A 148 -3.00 41.51 -10.13
CA ILE A 148 -1.83 42.40 -10.18
C ILE A 148 -1.79 43.22 -11.47
N ALA A 149 -2.25 42.65 -12.60
CA ALA A 149 -2.24 43.33 -13.90
C ALA A 149 -3.30 44.43 -14.02
N ASN A 150 -4.45 44.28 -13.36
CA ASN A 150 -5.55 45.25 -13.43
C ASN A 150 -5.44 46.43 -12.44
N SER A 151 -4.42 46.48 -11.58
CA SER A 151 -4.25 47.55 -10.59
C SER A 151 -3.54 48.81 -11.13
N ALA A 152 -3.15 48.84 -12.41
CA ALA A 152 -2.20 49.82 -12.95
C ALA A 152 -2.76 50.80 -14.01
N PHE A 153 -4.02 50.70 -14.44
CA PHE A 153 -4.58 51.57 -15.49
C PHE A 153 -6.04 51.97 -15.24
N ALA A 154 -6.33 53.27 -15.42
CA ALA A 154 -7.66 53.94 -15.37
C ALA A 154 -8.43 53.78 -14.03
N SER A 155 -8.64 54.78 -13.17
CA SER A 155 -8.89 56.22 -13.33
C SER A 155 -10.15 56.58 -14.15
N SER A 156 -11.06 57.32 -13.51
CA SER A 156 -12.22 58.04 -14.07
C SER A 156 -13.26 57.25 -14.91
N SER A 157 -14.44 57.02 -14.34
CA SER A 157 -15.62 57.89 -14.63
C SER A 157 -16.91 57.44 -13.92
N PHE A 158 -17.82 58.39 -13.72
CA PHE A 158 -19.18 58.19 -13.23
C PHE A 158 -20.03 57.38 -14.23
N SER A 159 -21.01 56.61 -13.73
CA SER A 159 -22.40 56.72 -14.22
C SER A 159 -23.42 56.08 -13.28
N PHE A 160 -24.65 56.61 -13.36
CA PHE A 160 -25.77 56.43 -12.45
C PHE A 160 -26.90 55.60 -13.12
N SER A 161 -27.51 54.68 -12.38
CA SER A 161 -28.93 54.23 -12.46
C SER A 161 -29.08 52.93 -11.67
N SER A 162 -30.03 52.68 -10.75
CA SER A 162 -31.42 53.10 -10.50
C SER A 162 -32.50 52.19 -11.10
N SER A 163 -32.89 51.15 -10.35
CA SER A 163 -34.23 50.54 -10.24
C SER A 163 -34.14 49.13 -9.62
N SER A 164 -35.11 48.55 -8.92
CA SER A 164 -36.10 48.98 -7.92
C SER A 164 -37.16 47.87 -7.83
N THR A 165 -37.24 47.12 -6.73
CA THR A 165 -38.43 46.37 -6.24
C THR A 165 -38.09 45.81 -4.86
N SER A 166 -38.51 46.42 -3.74
CA SER A 166 -39.82 46.24 -3.07
C SER A 166 -40.07 44.78 -2.63
N THR A 167 -39.90 44.38 -1.36
CA THR A 167 -40.86 44.51 -0.22
C THR A 167 -40.32 43.65 0.95
N SER A 168 -40.76 43.65 2.21
CA SER A 168 -41.55 44.58 3.07
C SER A 168 -41.37 44.08 4.53
N SER A 169 -40.69 44.79 5.44
CA SER A 169 -41.28 45.77 6.37
C SER A 169 -42.49 45.28 7.21
N SER A 170 -42.21 44.78 8.42
CA SER A 170 -43.09 44.74 9.61
C SER A 170 -42.20 44.31 10.80
N SER A 171 -41.95 45.03 11.90
CA SER A 171 -42.53 46.23 12.53
C SER A 171 -43.99 46.14 12.98
N GLY A 172 -44.18 45.80 14.26
CA GLY A 172 -45.43 46.01 14.99
C GLY A 172 -45.63 45.04 16.16
N GLY A 173 -46.09 45.54 17.32
CA GLY A 173 -46.74 44.67 18.32
C GLY A 173 -46.08 44.51 19.69
N ALA A 174 -45.58 45.58 20.32
CA ALA A 174 -45.32 45.56 21.76
C ALA A 174 -46.64 45.55 22.57
N PHE A 175 -47.28 44.38 22.68
CA PHE A 175 -48.49 44.19 23.49
C PHE A 175 -48.18 43.53 24.84
N TYR A 176 -48.05 44.36 25.86
CA TYR A 176 -48.05 43.94 27.27
C TYR A 176 -49.45 43.44 27.68
N THR A 177 -49.83 42.24 27.25
CA THR A 177 -50.98 41.56 27.84
C THR A 177 -50.59 41.07 29.23
N LYS A 178 -51.06 41.80 30.26
CA LYS A 178 -51.04 41.34 31.65
C LYS A 178 -51.96 40.11 31.77
N ARG A 179 -51.48 38.93 31.40
CA ARG A 179 -52.19 37.67 31.60
C ARG A 179 -52.30 37.42 33.10
N SER A 180 -53.50 37.62 33.62
CA SER A 180 -53.86 37.32 35.01
C SER A 180 -53.47 35.87 35.33
N ARG A 181 -52.72 35.66 36.41
CA ARG A 181 -52.37 34.33 36.90
C ARG A 181 -53.60 33.67 37.54
N ARG A 182 -54.45 33.02 36.72
CA ARG A 182 -55.34 31.96 37.22
C ARG A 182 -54.47 30.76 37.60
N GLY A 183 -54.09 30.68 38.87
CA GLY A 183 -53.19 29.64 39.39
C GLY A 183 -53.83 28.26 39.59
N ILE A 184 -54.73 27.81 38.70
CA ILE A 184 -55.51 26.57 38.87
C ILE A 184 -55.46 25.63 37.65
N ASP A 185 -55.48 26.13 36.40
CA ASP A 185 -55.83 25.29 35.24
C ASP A 185 -54.67 24.68 34.42
N GLU A 186 -53.40 25.04 34.66
CA GLU A 186 -52.26 24.52 33.88
C GLU A 186 -51.17 23.87 34.74
N ILE A 187 -51.56 22.90 35.59
CA ILE A 187 -50.62 21.83 35.95
C ILE A 187 -50.52 20.87 34.76
N HIS A 188 -49.84 21.32 33.70
CA HIS A 188 -49.34 20.43 32.65
C HIS A 188 -48.29 19.50 33.31
N LEU A 189 -48.76 18.38 33.88
CA LEU A 189 -47.90 17.22 34.10
C LEU A 189 -47.27 16.92 32.74
N SER A 190 -45.95 17.02 32.65
CA SER A 190 -45.21 16.94 31.39
C SER A 190 -45.06 15.49 30.91
N GLY A 191 -46.17 14.76 30.87
CA GLY A 191 -46.27 13.31 30.70
C GLY A 191 -47.44 12.92 29.80
N GLY A 192 -47.51 13.53 28.61
CA GLY A 192 -48.48 13.21 27.56
C GLY A 192 -49.87 13.81 27.77
N THR A 193 -50.71 13.64 26.75
CA THR A 193 -52.17 13.78 26.88
C THR A 193 -52.67 12.75 27.89
N VAL A 194 -53.53 13.17 28.81
CA VAL A 194 -54.19 12.26 29.75
C VAL A 194 -54.98 11.21 28.94
N PRO A 195 -54.76 9.90 29.16
CA PRO A 195 -55.52 8.86 28.47
C PRO A 195 -57.03 9.05 28.69
N PRO A 196 -57.89 8.78 27.69
CA PRO A 196 -59.33 8.94 27.85
C PRO A 196 -59.85 7.99 28.93
N LEU A 197 -60.41 8.59 30.00
CA LEU A 197 -60.77 7.97 31.29
C LEU A 197 -61.73 6.76 31.21
N GLY A 198 -62.35 6.49 30.06
CA GLY A 198 -63.24 5.33 29.86
C GLY A 198 -62.58 4.08 29.26
N SER A 199 -61.26 4.09 29.02
CA SER A 199 -60.56 2.99 28.32
C SER A 199 -59.51 2.24 29.17
N MET A 200 -59.31 2.67 30.41
CA MET A 200 -58.21 2.22 31.27
C MET A 200 -58.78 1.52 32.51
N THR A 201 -58.17 0.41 32.92
CA THR A 201 -58.60 -0.28 34.14
C THR A 201 -58.14 0.48 35.40
N ASP A 202 -58.83 0.30 36.53
CA ASP A 202 -58.48 0.99 37.78
C ASP A 202 -57.03 0.70 38.22
N GLU A 203 -56.55 -0.52 37.98
CA GLU A 203 -55.16 -0.92 38.25
C GLU A 203 -54.18 -0.07 37.43
N GLU A 204 -54.38 -0.02 36.11
CA GLU A 204 -53.61 0.77 35.15
C GLU A 204 -53.69 2.29 35.44
N TYR A 205 -54.83 2.79 35.96
CA TYR A 205 -54.97 4.17 36.45
C TYR A 205 -54.10 4.44 37.69
N THR A 206 -54.04 3.50 38.65
CA THR A 206 -53.11 3.64 39.78
C THR A 206 -51.64 3.57 39.35
N GLU A 207 -51.30 2.75 38.36
CA GLU A 207 -49.97 2.71 37.77
C GLU A 207 -49.62 4.02 37.08
N TRP A 208 -50.50 4.55 36.23
CA TRP A 208 -50.29 5.83 35.54
C TRP A 208 -50.08 7.00 36.53
N ILE A 209 -50.83 7.05 37.65
CA ILE A 209 -50.61 8.06 38.70
C ILE A 209 -49.27 7.83 39.42
N ARG A 210 -48.90 6.59 39.76
CA ARG A 210 -47.59 6.28 40.36
C ARG A 210 -46.46 6.71 39.43
N ASP A 211 -46.58 6.40 38.15
CA ASP A 211 -45.61 6.75 37.10
C ASP A 211 -45.52 8.26 36.88
N GLY A 212 -46.65 8.97 36.84
CA GLY A 212 -46.70 10.43 36.73
C GLY A 212 -46.04 11.12 37.92
N MET A 213 -46.31 10.65 39.13
CA MET A 213 -45.68 11.15 40.36
C MET A 213 -44.19 10.79 40.43
N TYR A 214 -43.80 9.58 40.00
CA TYR A 214 -42.41 9.16 39.92
C TYR A 214 -41.63 10.00 38.91
N LYS A 215 -42.16 10.21 37.70
CA LYS A 215 -41.57 11.07 36.65
C LYS A 215 -41.44 12.52 37.11
N LYS A 216 -42.39 13.03 37.90
CA LYS A 216 -42.34 14.38 38.47
C LYS A 216 -41.27 14.50 39.57
N LYS A 217 -41.12 13.50 40.45
CA LYS A 217 -40.14 13.49 41.54
C LYS A 217 -38.71 13.23 41.06
N HIS A 218 -38.53 12.32 40.10
CA HIS A 218 -37.25 11.89 39.57
C HIS A 218 -36.94 12.51 38.20
N ARG A 219 -37.55 13.66 37.85
CA ARG A 219 -37.37 14.33 36.56
C ARG A 219 -35.90 14.60 36.24
N SER A 220 -35.15 15.08 37.23
CA SER A 220 -33.70 15.33 37.14
C SER A 220 -32.89 14.05 36.95
N GLU A 221 -33.26 12.96 37.63
CA GLU A 221 -32.59 11.66 37.53
C GLU A 221 -32.84 11.02 36.16
N ILE A 222 -34.08 11.07 35.66
CA ILE A 222 -34.45 10.59 34.32
C ILE A 222 -33.68 11.38 33.25
N GLU A 223 -33.64 12.70 33.36
CA GLU A 223 -32.88 13.55 32.43
C GLU A 223 -31.37 13.27 32.48
N GLN A 224 -30.78 13.11 33.67
CA GLN A 224 -29.38 12.71 33.82
C GLN A 224 -29.10 11.33 33.21
N LYS A 225 -30.00 10.35 33.44
CA LYS A 225 -29.89 9.01 32.87
C LYS A 225 -30.03 9.01 31.34
N GLU A 226 -30.86 9.88 30.78
CA GLU A 226 -30.99 10.08 29.34
C GLU A 226 -29.75 10.75 28.73
N ARG A 227 -29.20 11.80 29.36
CA ARG A 227 -27.93 12.42 28.95
C ARG A 227 -26.79 11.40 28.95
N ILE A 228 -26.62 10.63 30.03
CA ILE A 228 -25.62 9.55 30.12
C ILE A 228 -25.83 8.48 29.04
N ARG A 229 -27.07 8.22 28.62
CA ARG A 229 -27.35 7.28 27.51
C ARG A 229 -26.94 7.86 26.15
N LYS A 230 -27.26 9.14 25.89
CA LYS A 230 -26.88 9.86 24.66
C LYS A 230 -25.36 9.97 24.53
N ASP A 231 -24.66 10.42 25.57
CA ASP A 231 -23.19 10.50 25.61
C ASP A 231 -22.53 9.14 25.34
N LYS A 232 -23.10 8.03 25.85
CA LYS A 232 -22.61 6.67 25.59
C LYS A 232 -22.82 6.25 24.14
N GLU A 233 -23.96 6.59 23.54
CA GLU A 233 -24.25 6.27 22.15
C GLU A 233 -23.38 7.08 21.18
N GLU A 234 -23.24 8.39 21.40
CA GLU A 234 -22.33 9.25 20.61
C GLU A 234 -20.89 8.77 20.72
N LYS A 235 -20.41 8.42 21.92
CA LYS A 235 -19.08 7.85 22.13
C LYS A 235 -18.90 6.49 21.45
N GLN A 236 -19.94 5.68 21.32
CA GLN A 236 -19.90 4.42 20.57
C GLN A 236 -19.82 4.68 19.06
N ARG A 237 -20.65 5.59 18.52
CA ARG A 237 -20.62 5.98 17.10
C ARG A 237 -19.26 6.57 16.70
N LEU A 238 -18.68 7.45 17.52
CA LEU A 238 -17.34 8.00 17.29
C LEU A 238 -16.26 6.91 17.26
N LYS A 239 -16.32 5.95 18.18
CA LYS A 239 -15.38 4.81 18.24
C LYS A 239 -15.54 3.84 17.06
N GLU A 240 -16.76 3.70 16.52
CA GLU A 240 -17.03 2.90 15.34
C GLU A 240 -16.47 3.58 14.07
N ILE A 241 -16.70 4.89 13.91
CA ILE A 241 -16.13 5.70 12.81
C ILE A 241 -14.58 5.67 12.86
N GLU A 242 -13.99 5.77 14.05
CA GLU A 242 -12.54 5.66 14.25
C GLU A 242 -12.01 4.30 13.79
N ARG A 243 -12.63 3.20 14.25
CA ARG A 243 -12.26 1.83 13.85
C ARG A 243 -12.43 1.59 12.33
N GLU A 244 -13.52 2.08 11.74
CA GLU A 244 -13.75 1.97 10.29
C GLU A 244 -12.68 2.73 9.49
N LYS A 245 -12.30 3.92 9.97
CA LYS A 245 -11.22 4.71 9.37
C LYS A 245 -9.87 4.00 9.46
N GLU A 246 -9.53 3.44 10.62
CA GLU A 246 -8.30 2.64 10.80
C GLU A 246 -8.26 1.44 9.84
N ALA A 247 -9.34 0.66 9.78
CA ALA A 247 -9.44 -0.49 8.86
C ALA A 247 -9.28 -0.08 7.38
N ARG A 248 -9.89 1.04 6.98
CA ARG A 248 -9.77 1.62 5.64
C ARG A 248 -8.36 2.12 5.35
N GLU A 249 -7.61 2.60 6.34
CA GLU A 249 -6.21 2.98 6.19
C GLU A 249 -5.27 1.77 6.11
N GLU A 250 -5.51 0.71 6.90
CA GLU A 250 -4.77 -0.55 6.80
C GLU A 250 -4.97 -1.24 5.44
N GLU A 251 -6.21 -1.31 4.94
CA GLU A 251 -6.49 -1.86 3.62
C GLU A 251 -5.77 -1.07 2.52
N LYS A 252 -5.80 0.27 2.58
CA LYS A 252 -5.05 1.14 1.66
C LYS A 252 -3.53 0.88 1.74
N ARG A 253 -2.96 0.64 2.92
CA ARG A 253 -1.54 0.27 3.08
C ARG A 253 -1.25 -1.10 2.45
N ILE A 254 -2.07 -2.11 2.70
CA ILE A 254 -1.93 -3.45 2.10
C ILE A 254 -2.03 -3.39 0.57
N LYS A 255 -3.00 -2.63 0.03
CA LYS A 255 -3.19 -2.43 -1.41
C LYS A 255 -1.99 -1.70 -2.05
N LYS A 256 -1.45 -0.68 -1.40
CA LYS A 256 -0.21 0.01 -1.83
C LYS A 256 0.99 -0.93 -1.84
N LEU A 257 1.20 -1.72 -0.79
CA LEU A 257 2.29 -2.71 -0.72
C LEU A 257 2.17 -3.80 -1.80
N LYS A 258 0.96 -4.31 -2.07
CA LYS A 258 0.71 -5.25 -3.18
C LYS A 258 1.04 -4.61 -4.53
N LYS A 259 0.61 -3.37 -4.79
CA LYS A 259 0.91 -2.65 -6.05
C LYS A 259 2.41 -2.38 -6.20
N GLN A 260 3.09 -1.92 -5.14
CA GLN A 260 4.55 -1.73 -5.14
C GLN A 260 5.31 -3.04 -5.36
N LYS A 261 4.87 -4.15 -4.75
CA LYS A 261 5.49 -5.46 -4.98
C LYS A 261 5.38 -5.87 -6.46
N GLY A 262 4.19 -5.77 -7.06
CA GLY A 262 4.00 -6.09 -8.49
C GLY A 262 4.83 -5.20 -9.41
N LEU A 263 4.90 -3.89 -9.16
CA LEU A 263 5.73 -2.96 -9.92
C LEU A 263 7.24 -3.26 -9.78
N ASN A 264 7.71 -3.60 -8.58
CA ASN A 264 9.11 -3.97 -8.36
C ASN A 264 9.45 -5.34 -9.00
N GLU A 265 8.50 -6.27 -9.04
CA GLU A 265 8.67 -7.56 -9.71
C GLU A 265 8.76 -7.38 -11.22
N GLU A 266 7.89 -6.56 -11.84
CA GLU A 266 7.97 -6.28 -13.27
C GLU A 266 9.21 -5.45 -13.64
N ARG A 267 9.64 -4.50 -12.79
CA ARG A 267 10.92 -3.79 -12.98
C ARG A 267 12.09 -4.78 -13.03
N LYS A 268 12.14 -5.77 -12.12
CA LYS A 268 13.18 -6.80 -12.13
C LYS A 268 13.15 -7.66 -13.39
N ARG A 269 11.97 -8.09 -13.86
CA ARG A 269 11.85 -8.81 -15.14
C ARG A 269 12.36 -7.97 -16.31
N LYS A 270 12.08 -6.66 -16.32
CA LYS A 270 12.61 -5.72 -17.32
C LYS A 270 14.15 -5.58 -17.24
N GLU A 271 14.71 -5.44 -16.04
CA GLU A 271 16.17 -5.42 -15.82
C GLU A 271 16.83 -6.73 -16.30
N GLU A 272 16.20 -7.88 -16.07
CA GLU A 272 16.65 -9.19 -16.56
C GLU A 272 16.59 -9.29 -18.09
N ARG A 273 15.53 -8.76 -18.73
CA ARG A 273 15.41 -8.67 -20.19
C ARG A 273 16.45 -7.73 -20.81
N ILE A 274 16.77 -6.60 -20.15
CA ILE A 274 17.87 -5.69 -20.58
C ILE A 274 19.22 -6.40 -20.50
N ARG A 275 19.53 -7.04 -19.36
CA ARG A 275 20.76 -7.86 -19.18
C ARG A 275 20.84 -9.04 -20.15
N TRP A 276 19.71 -9.58 -20.60
CA TRP A 276 19.65 -10.59 -21.66
C TRP A 276 20.10 -10.00 -23.00
N VAL A 277 19.57 -8.83 -23.40
CA VAL A 277 19.95 -8.13 -24.64
C VAL A 277 21.44 -7.77 -24.62
N GLU A 278 21.94 -7.23 -23.51
CA GLU A 278 23.36 -6.86 -23.34
C GLU A 278 24.29 -8.07 -23.44
N ARG A 279 24.00 -9.16 -22.71
CA ARG A 279 24.78 -10.40 -22.80
C ARG A 279 24.74 -10.99 -24.21
N TRP A 280 23.57 -10.99 -24.87
CA TRP A 280 23.49 -11.47 -26.25
C TRP A 280 24.30 -10.60 -27.22
N LYS A 281 24.28 -9.27 -27.05
CA LYS A 281 25.11 -8.34 -27.84
C LYS A 281 26.60 -8.67 -27.67
N ILE A 282 27.07 -8.90 -26.44
CA ILE A 282 28.47 -9.26 -26.14
C ILE A 282 28.87 -10.61 -26.79
N LEU A 283 27.96 -11.59 -26.82
CA LEU A 283 28.21 -12.91 -27.45
C LEU A 283 28.16 -12.86 -28.98
N SER A 284 27.32 -12.00 -29.55
CA SER A 284 27.12 -11.88 -31.00
C SER A 284 28.13 -10.97 -31.71
N LEU A 285 29.01 -10.27 -30.99
CA LEU A 285 30.08 -9.48 -31.60
C LEU A 285 31.06 -10.40 -32.37
N PRO A 286 31.50 -10.03 -33.59
CA PRO A 286 32.49 -10.79 -34.34
C PRO A 286 33.79 -10.94 -33.55
N GLU A 287 34.45 -12.09 -33.73
CA GLU A 287 35.71 -12.44 -33.05
C GLU A 287 36.82 -11.41 -33.32
N ASN A 288 36.83 -10.82 -34.53
CA ASN A 288 37.78 -9.82 -35.02
C ASN A 288 37.76 -8.46 -34.28
N HIS A 289 36.96 -8.29 -33.22
CA HIS A 289 37.02 -7.13 -32.32
C HIS A 289 37.49 -7.49 -30.90
N LYS A 290 37.93 -8.73 -30.68
CA LYS A 290 38.60 -9.17 -29.45
C LYS A 290 40.04 -9.53 -29.77
N ASP A 291 40.83 -8.50 -30.09
CA ASP A 291 42.26 -8.67 -30.28
C ASP A 291 42.92 -9.16 -28.98
N ASN A 292 43.37 -10.42 -29.03
CA ASN A 292 44.46 -11.02 -28.25
C ASN A 292 44.34 -11.22 -26.73
N ASP A 293 43.31 -10.74 -26.02
CA ASP A 293 43.11 -11.17 -24.63
C ASP A 293 42.45 -12.57 -24.57
N ILE A 294 43.36 -13.56 -24.65
CA ILE A 294 43.18 -14.99 -24.47
C ILE A 294 42.70 -15.26 -23.03
N ILE A 295 41.43 -14.97 -22.78
CA ILE A 295 40.68 -15.65 -21.74
C ILE A 295 39.88 -16.72 -22.45
N GLU A 296 40.27 -17.97 -22.21
CA GLU A 296 39.38 -19.13 -22.33
C GLU A 296 38.17 -18.86 -21.44
N LEU A 297 37.21 -18.13 -21.99
CA LEU A 297 35.97 -17.71 -21.34
C LEU A 297 35.12 -18.96 -21.18
N ASN A 298 35.49 -19.75 -20.19
CA ASN A 298 34.99 -21.07 -19.83
C ASN A 298 33.52 -20.97 -19.38
N MET A 299 32.65 -20.66 -20.34
CA MET A 299 31.22 -20.42 -20.13
C MET A 299 30.55 -21.73 -19.71
N SER A 300 29.76 -21.65 -18.65
CA SER A 300 28.85 -22.71 -18.25
C SER A 300 27.50 -22.57 -18.96
N PHE A 301 26.70 -23.62 -18.88
CA PHE A 301 25.31 -23.62 -19.36
C PHE A 301 24.47 -22.41 -18.87
N ASN A 302 24.74 -21.91 -17.66
CA ASN A 302 23.99 -20.80 -17.04
C ASN A 302 24.42 -19.40 -17.52
N ASP A 303 25.60 -19.28 -18.13
CA ASP A 303 26.15 -17.99 -18.58
C ASP A 303 25.56 -17.59 -19.94
N ILE A 304 25.08 -18.57 -20.70
CA ILE A 304 24.32 -18.39 -21.94
C ILE A 304 22.95 -17.77 -21.58
N PRO A 305 22.59 -16.61 -22.15
CA PRO A 305 21.32 -15.97 -21.84
C PRO A 305 20.19 -16.62 -22.64
N TRP A 306 19.70 -17.78 -22.20
CA TRP A 306 18.58 -18.49 -22.82
C TRP A 306 17.31 -17.62 -22.92
N PRO A 307 16.44 -17.82 -23.94
CA PRO A 307 15.26 -16.98 -24.17
C PRO A 307 14.08 -17.39 -23.28
N ILE A 308 14.30 -17.41 -21.97
CA ILE A 308 13.29 -17.76 -20.94
C ILE A 308 13.25 -16.69 -19.85
N GLN A 309 12.10 -16.53 -19.21
CA GLN A 309 12.02 -15.78 -17.95
C GLN A 309 12.43 -16.69 -16.79
N PRO A 310 13.37 -16.29 -15.92
CA PRO A 310 13.69 -17.08 -14.72
C PRO A 310 12.46 -17.13 -13.81
N SER A 311 12.01 -18.35 -13.50
CA SER A 311 10.75 -18.58 -12.81
C SER A 311 10.84 -18.17 -11.33
N SER A 312 10.43 -16.93 -11.03
CA SER A 312 10.32 -16.41 -9.65
C SER A 312 9.38 -17.24 -8.75
N SER A 313 8.55 -18.08 -9.36
CA SER A 313 7.66 -19.08 -8.75
C SER A 313 8.37 -20.27 -8.10
N SER A 314 9.69 -20.43 -8.26
CA SER A 314 10.54 -21.32 -7.43
C SER A 314 10.68 -20.83 -5.97
N SER A 315 9.64 -20.18 -5.43
CA SER A 315 9.60 -19.39 -4.20
C SER A 315 9.59 -20.21 -2.90
N SER A 316 10.27 -21.37 -2.87
CA SER A 316 10.41 -22.21 -1.68
C SER A 316 11.84 -22.20 -1.09
N SER A 317 12.17 -21.06 -0.48
CA SER A 317 13.09 -20.93 0.67
C SER A 317 14.62 -20.92 0.49
N SER A 318 15.19 -21.04 -0.71
CA SER A 318 16.65 -20.90 -0.91
C SER A 318 17.08 -19.46 -1.23
N ILE A 319 17.30 -18.66 -0.19
CA ILE A 319 17.68 -17.21 -0.26
C ILE A 319 19.03 -16.92 -0.96
N ILE A 320 19.85 -17.92 -1.29
CA ILE A 320 21.31 -17.75 -1.39
C ILE A 320 21.92 -18.07 -2.77
N LYS A 321 21.19 -18.62 -3.75
CA LYS A 321 21.77 -18.94 -5.07
C LYS A 321 20.86 -18.53 -6.23
N PRO A 322 21.43 -18.00 -7.34
CA PRO A 322 20.69 -17.88 -8.59
C PRO A 322 20.20 -19.27 -9.00
N THR A 323 18.96 -19.35 -9.46
CA THR A 323 18.37 -20.58 -9.99
C THR A 323 19.18 -21.02 -11.20
N SER A 324 19.94 -22.10 -11.07
CA SER A 324 20.59 -22.73 -12.22
C SER A 324 19.52 -23.19 -13.20
N ILE A 325 19.60 -22.71 -14.43
CA ILE A 325 18.67 -23.03 -15.51
C ILE A 325 18.94 -24.48 -15.91
N THR A 326 17.88 -25.26 -16.05
CA THR A 326 17.94 -26.64 -16.55
C THR A 326 17.42 -26.73 -17.97
N SER A 327 17.74 -27.82 -18.68
CA SER A 327 17.12 -28.17 -19.96
C SER A 327 15.59 -28.15 -19.89
N ASP A 328 15.05 -28.60 -18.76
CA ASP A 328 13.63 -28.84 -18.54
C ASP A 328 12.85 -27.53 -18.38
N ASP A 329 13.53 -26.42 -18.05
CA ASP A 329 12.96 -25.07 -18.01
C ASP A 329 12.70 -24.49 -19.42
N LEU A 330 13.28 -25.07 -20.47
CA LEU A 330 13.17 -24.62 -21.88
C LEU A 330 11.85 -25.08 -22.52
N THR A 331 10.73 -24.79 -21.86
CA THR A 331 9.37 -25.12 -22.33
C THR A 331 8.84 -24.09 -23.34
N ILE A 332 7.88 -24.52 -24.19
CA ILE A 332 7.20 -23.63 -25.14
C ILE A 332 6.55 -22.42 -24.46
N ASP A 333 5.92 -22.62 -23.30
CA ASP A 333 5.25 -21.54 -22.59
C ASP A 333 6.24 -20.53 -21.98
N ASN A 334 7.35 -20.99 -21.40
CA ASN A 334 8.39 -20.10 -20.86
C ASN A 334 9.04 -19.25 -21.97
N ILE A 335 9.29 -19.84 -23.15
CA ILE A 335 9.84 -19.13 -24.31
C ILE A 335 8.79 -18.18 -24.91
N ARG A 336 7.52 -18.59 -25.06
CA ARG A 336 6.43 -17.74 -25.54
C ARG A 336 6.23 -16.51 -24.64
N LEU A 337 6.20 -16.69 -23.32
CA LEU A 337 6.11 -15.61 -22.34
C LEU A 337 7.30 -14.65 -22.45
N PHE A 338 8.52 -15.18 -22.58
CA PHE A 338 9.72 -14.36 -22.77
C PHE A 338 9.68 -13.52 -24.05
N VAL A 339 9.31 -14.13 -25.18
CA VAL A 339 9.17 -13.44 -26.47
C VAL A 339 8.11 -12.34 -26.40
N ASN A 340 6.95 -12.61 -25.79
CA ASN A 340 5.89 -11.62 -25.68
C ASN A 340 6.31 -10.43 -24.80
N SER A 341 6.97 -10.65 -23.66
CA SER A 341 7.47 -9.53 -22.85
C SER A 341 8.62 -8.76 -23.50
N LEU A 342 9.42 -9.39 -24.36
CA LEU A 342 10.35 -8.66 -25.24
C LEU A 342 9.62 -7.82 -26.30
N ALA A 343 8.43 -8.26 -26.75
CA ALA A 343 7.62 -7.52 -27.71
C ALA A 343 7.04 -6.27 -27.06
N GLU A 344 6.47 -6.42 -25.87
CA GLU A 344 5.95 -5.34 -25.02
C GLU A 344 7.04 -4.31 -24.70
N ASP A 345 8.23 -4.75 -24.29
CA ASP A 345 9.34 -3.83 -23.99
C ASP A 345 9.82 -3.04 -25.21
N LYS A 346 9.77 -3.63 -26.41
CA LYS A 346 10.04 -2.91 -27.65
C LYS A 346 8.87 -2.02 -28.06
N ALA A 347 7.63 -2.45 -27.86
CA ALA A 347 6.43 -1.68 -28.21
C ALA A 347 6.30 -0.37 -27.42
N ILE A 348 6.93 -0.30 -26.24
CA ILE A 348 7.09 0.93 -25.46
C ILE A 348 8.03 1.94 -26.17
N ASN A 349 8.96 1.47 -27.00
CA ASN A 349 9.97 2.30 -27.68
C ASN A 349 9.70 2.48 -29.20
N GLU A 350 9.03 1.51 -29.82
CA GLU A 350 8.71 1.42 -31.25
C GLU A 350 7.18 1.21 -31.40
N GLU A 351 6.48 2.12 -32.07
CA GLU A 351 5.00 2.16 -32.12
C GLU A 351 4.34 0.86 -32.65
N HIS A 352 5.03 0.06 -33.46
CA HIS A 352 4.49 -1.18 -34.01
C HIS A 352 5.55 -2.29 -34.14
N VAL A 353 5.60 -3.20 -33.16
CA VAL A 353 6.55 -4.33 -33.14
C VAL A 353 5.91 -5.61 -33.70
N ASP A 354 6.43 -6.09 -34.84
CA ASP A 354 6.08 -7.40 -35.37
C ASP A 354 6.74 -8.52 -34.54
N ILE A 355 5.93 -9.21 -33.72
CA ILE A 355 6.34 -10.39 -32.94
C ILE A 355 7.00 -11.44 -33.84
N ARG A 356 6.49 -11.65 -35.06
CA ARG A 356 7.00 -12.64 -36.01
C ARG A 356 8.38 -12.26 -36.52
N LYS A 357 8.69 -10.97 -36.69
CA LYS A 357 10.04 -10.47 -36.99
C LYS A 357 11.00 -10.80 -35.86
N MET A 358 10.61 -10.57 -34.60
CA MET A 358 11.44 -10.91 -33.45
C MET A 358 11.71 -12.41 -33.32
N ILE A 359 10.72 -13.27 -33.50
CA ILE A 359 10.93 -14.73 -33.43
C ILE A 359 11.91 -15.17 -34.55
N ARG A 360 11.80 -14.62 -35.76
CA ARG A 360 12.78 -14.88 -36.84
C ARG A 360 14.19 -14.43 -36.46
N ASP A 361 14.34 -13.29 -35.77
CA ASP A 361 15.65 -12.82 -35.31
C ASP A 361 16.22 -13.71 -34.20
N LEU A 362 15.36 -14.24 -33.30
CA LEU A 362 15.75 -15.28 -32.35
C LEU A 362 16.13 -16.59 -33.04
N ILE A 363 15.44 -17.03 -34.10
CA ILE A 363 15.81 -18.23 -34.87
C ILE A 363 17.19 -18.06 -35.53
N LYS A 364 17.51 -16.89 -36.09
CA LYS A 364 18.85 -16.61 -36.64
C LYS A 364 19.95 -16.68 -35.58
N ASN A 365 19.62 -16.29 -34.35
CA ASN A 365 20.49 -16.25 -33.19
C ASN A 365 20.72 -17.64 -32.58
N TYR A 366 19.66 -18.46 -32.50
CA TYR A 366 19.66 -19.84 -31.98
C TYR A 366 19.66 -20.91 -33.08
N HIS A 367 20.18 -20.59 -34.26
CA HIS A 367 20.36 -21.59 -35.31
C HIS A 367 21.55 -22.48 -34.97
N PRO A 368 21.43 -23.82 -34.91
CA PRO A 368 22.46 -24.71 -34.36
C PRO A 368 23.82 -24.50 -35.01
N ASP A 369 23.90 -24.42 -36.34
CA ASP A 369 25.15 -24.18 -37.08
C ASP A 369 25.84 -22.84 -36.72
N ARG A 370 25.07 -21.75 -36.58
CA ARG A 370 25.59 -20.42 -36.24
C ARG A 370 25.94 -20.28 -34.77
N PHE A 371 25.20 -20.98 -33.91
CA PHE A 371 25.44 -21.02 -32.47
C PHE A 371 26.69 -21.85 -32.16
N ASN A 372 26.82 -23.02 -32.80
CA ASN A 372 27.94 -23.93 -32.59
C ASN A 372 29.27 -23.30 -33.02
N SER A 373 29.30 -22.61 -34.16
CA SER A 373 30.50 -21.91 -34.64
C SER A 373 30.92 -20.72 -33.77
N ARG A 374 30.00 -20.04 -33.08
CA ARG A 374 30.27 -18.77 -32.37
C ARG A 374 30.34 -18.87 -30.84
N ILE A 375 29.57 -19.77 -30.25
CA ILE A 375 29.36 -19.84 -28.80
C ILE A 375 29.85 -21.19 -28.24
N LEU A 376 29.57 -22.32 -28.91
CA LEU A 376 29.95 -23.65 -28.40
C LEU A 376 31.47 -23.83 -28.28
N THR A 377 32.26 -23.13 -29.10
CA THR A 377 33.73 -23.05 -29.00
C THR A 377 34.21 -22.46 -27.67
N ARG A 378 33.38 -21.65 -27.00
CA ARG A 378 33.66 -20.97 -25.72
C ARG A 378 33.05 -21.70 -24.51
N VAL A 379 32.17 -22.68 -24.73
CA VAL A 379 31.52 -23.45 -23.65
C VAL A 379 32.48 -24.51 -23.10
N LYS A 380 32.48 -24.71 -21.76
CA LYS A 380 33.21 -25.81 -21.11
C LYS A 380 32.81 -27.16 -21.70
N ASP A 381 33.77 -28.05 -21.96
CA ASP A 381 33.50 -29.38 -22.54
C ASP A 381 32.40 -30.17 -21.80
N LYS A 382 32.36 -30.07 -20.46
CA LYS A 382 31.35 -30.73 -19.61
C LYS A 382 29.90 -30.28 -19.83
N ASP A 383 29.70 -29.10 -20.43
CA ASP A 383 28.38 -28.52 -20.71
C ASP A 383 28.08 -28.48 -22.22
N LYS A 384 29.04 -28.78 -23.11
CA LYS A 384 28.86 -28.68 -24.58
C LYS A 384 27.67 -29.48 -25.09
N ASP A 385 27.55 -30.75 -24.70
CA ASP A 385 26.46 -31.63 -25.13
C ASP A 385 25.09 -31.07 -24.71
N LYS A 386 24.97 -30.59 -23.46
CA LYS A 386 23.74 -29.98 -22.92
C LYS A 386 23.38 -28.69 -23.64
N VAL A 387 24.38 -27.86 -23.96
CA VAL A 387 24.17 -26.63 -24.73
C VAL A 387 23.71 -26.96 -26.14
N GLN A 388 24.30 -27.96 -26.79
CA GLN A 388 23.91 -28.39 -28.13
C GLN A 388 22.47 -28.93 -28.15
N GLU A 389 22.09 -29.77 -27.19
CA GLU A 389 20.71 -30.25 -27.01
C GLU A 389 19.72 -29.09 -26.78
N ALA A 390 20.04 -28.20 -25.84
CA ALA A 390 19.23 -27.03 -25.54
C ALA A 390 19.04 -26.07 -26.73
N VAL A 391 20.08 -25.86 -27.55
CA VAL A 391 19.98 -25.05 -28.78
C VAL A 391 19.04 -25.70 -29.79
N VAL A 392 19.11 -27.02 -29.98
CA VAL A 392 18.19 -27.75 -30.88
C VAL A 392 16.75 -27.65 -30.40
N LEU A 393 16.51 -27.84 -29.09
CA LEU A 393 15.19 -27.68 -28.47
C LEU A 393 14.63 -26.26 -28.65
N VAL A 394 15.41 -25.23 -28.30
CA VAL A 394 15.01 -23.81 -28.44
C VAL A 394 14.75 -23.47 -29.90
N SER A 395 15.58 -23.94 -30.84
CA SER A 395 15.37 -23.71 -32.27
C SER A 395 14.08 -24.36 -32.77
N GLY A 396 13.78 -25.58 -32.33
CA GLY A 396 12.51 -26.27 -32.63
C GLY A 396 11.30 -25.47 -32.14
N ILE A 397 11.29 -25.13 -30.85
CA ILE A 397 10.20 -24.37 -30.21
C ILE A 397 9.98 -23.02 -30.89
N LEU A 398 11.04 -22.28 -31.22
CA LEU A 398 10.92 -21.00 -31.92
C LEU A 398 10.31 -21.18 -33.33
N ASN A 399 10.62 -22.26 -34.05
CA ASN A 399 10.00 -22.55 -35.35
C ASN A 399 8.50 -22.87 -35.21
N ASP A 400 8.09 -23.56 -34.16
CA ASP A 400 6.67 -23.84 -33.88
C ASP A 400 5.91 -22.55 -33.52
N LEU A 401 6.51 -21.65 -32.73
CA LEU A 401 5.95 -20.32 -32.46
C LEU A 401 5.80 -19.46 -33.74
N VAL A 402 6.69 -19.58 -34.73
CA VAL A 402 6.50 -18.90 -36.05
C VAL A 402 5.32 -19.47 -36.84
N ARG A 403 4.97 -20.75 -36.63
CA ARG A 403 3.81 -21.38 -37.27
C ARG A 403 2.50 -20.98 -36.59
N GLU A 404 2.53 -20.76 -35.27
CA GLU A 404 1.39 -20.32 -34.47
C GLU A 404 1.02 -18.83 -34.70
N VAL A 405 2.03 -17.95 -34.88
CA VAL A 405 1.83 -16.50 -35.14
C VAL A 405 1.57 -16.22 -36.63
N ARG A 406 0.95 -17.16 -37.36
CA ARG A 406 0.68 -17.06 -38.81
C ARG A 406 -0.81 -16.97 -39.13
#